data_AF-A0AAE7BNS3-F1
#
_entry.id   AF-A0AAE7BNS3-F1
#
_cell.length_a   1.000
_cell.length_b   1.000
_cell.length_c   1.000
_cell.angle_alpha   90.00
_cell.angle_beta   90.00
_cell.angle_gamma   90.00
#
_symmetry.space_group_name_H-M   'P 1'
#
loop_
_entity.id
_entity.type
_entity.pdbx_description
1 polymer ?
#
loop_
_entity_poly.entity_id
_entity_poly.type
_entity_poly.pdbx_seq_one_letter_code
_entity_poly.pdbx_strand_id
1 'polypeptide(L)'
;MAPVTLRLMTTSSAPAPATTAPVPRRRPFLLGDIEAAVRASWGADTTTPAHRPHWSPDNPARDQCGVTAMVLNDLLGGELIRGVVRVDGVQTDFHWWNRLGAGVEIDLTREQFAPEEIVSDGEVIPRPPHLTRLREEYELLRSRVLTRLARPAA
;
A
#
# COMPACT_ATOMS: atom_id res chain seq x y z
N MET A 1 10.51 80.79 15.36
CA MET A 1 11.00 80.41 14.02
C MET A 1 11.91 79.20 14.22
N ALA A 2 11.43 77.98 13.96
CA ALA A 2 12.21 76.74 14.08
C ALA A 2 12.45 76.16 12.68
N PRO A 3 13.61 75.55 12.39
CA PRO A 3 13.93 75.12 11.04
C PRO A 3 13.20 73.81 10.68
N VAL A 4 12.66 73.76 9.47
CA VAL A 4 12.10 72.54 8.87
C VAL A 4 13.25 71.74 8.25
N THR A 5 13.49 70.54 8.77
CA THR A 5 14.45 69.59 8.18
C THR A 5 13.75 68.78 7.09
N LEU A 6 14.17 68.97 5.84
CA LEU A 6 13.70 68.22 4.68
C LEU A 6 14.36 66.82 4.67
N ARG A 7 13.56 65.77 4.90
CA ARG A 7 14.02 64.38 4.85
C ARG A 7 13.78 63.83 3.43
N LEU A 8 14.86 63.59 2.69
CA LEU A 8 14.82 62.96 1.37
C LEU A 8 14.20 61.55 1.49
N MET A 9 13.13 61.31 0.74
CA MET A 9 12.54 59.99 0.59
C MET A 9 13.32 59.21 -0.47
N THR A 10 14.10 58.23 -0.04
CA THR A 10 14.68 57.23 -0.94
C THR A 10 13.61 56.19 -1.24
N THR A 11 13.22 56.08 -2.51
CA THR A 11 12.37 54.98 -2.99
C THR A 11 13.22 53.73 -3.11
N SER A 12 13.04 52.78 -2.19
CA SER A 12 13.62 51.44 -2.31
C SER A 12 12.76 50.62 -3.28
N SER A 13 13.35 50.15 -4.38
CA SER A 13 12.70 49.24 -5.34
C SER A 13 12.70 47.83 -4.74
N ALA A 14 11.53 47.23 -4.56
CA ALA A 14 11.39 45.85 -4.10
C ALA A 14 11.73 44.87 -5.25
N PRO A 15 12.40 43.73 -4.96
CA PRO A 15 12.69 42.74 -5.99
C PRO A 15 11.40 42.04 -6.44
N ALA A 16 11.30 41.75 -7.74
CA ALA A 16 10.19 40.99 -8.32
C ALA A 16 10.08 39.59 -7.67
N PRO A 17 8.86 39.06 -7.49
CA PRO A 17 8.69 37.72 -6.92
C PRO A 17 9.30 36.68 -7.85
N ALA A 18 10.13 35.79 -7.29
CA ALA A 18 10.66 34.66 -8.01
C ALA A 18 9.49 33.80 -8.53
N THR A 19 9.46 33.55 -9.83
CA THR A 19 8.50 32.63 -10.44
C THR A 19 8.82 31.22 -9.96
N THR A 20 8.07 30.72 -8.99
CA THR A 20 8.17 29.33 -8.55
C THR A 20 7.73 28.44 -9.71
N ALA A 21 8.62 27.60 -10.24
CA ALA A 21 8.27 26.59 -11.22
C ALA A 21 7.13 25.71 -10.64
N PRO A 22 6.14 25.31 -11.46
CA PRO A 22 5.06 24.46 -10.96
C PRO A 22 5.66 23.17 -10.42
N VAL A 23 5.37 22.86 -9.15
CA VAL A 23 5.71 21.57 -8.56
C VAL A 23 5.06 20.49 -9.44
N PRO A 24 5.83 19.53 -9.99
CA PRO A 24 5.26 18.50 -10.84
C PRO A 24 4.18 17.76 -10.06
N ARG A 25 2.94 17.80 -10.55
CA ARG A 25 1.84 17.05 -9.93
C ARG A 25 2.17 15.56 -10.07
N ARG A 26 2.36 14.88 -8.93
CA ARG A 26 2.40 13.42 -8.91
C ARG A 26 1.09 12.93 -9.53
N ARG A 27 1.18 12.13 -10.60
CA ARG A 27 0.00 11.46 -11.16
C ARG A 27 -0.58 10.54 -10.08
N PRO A 28 -1.92 10.46 -9.96
CA PRO A 28 -2.53 9.43 -9.13
C PRO A 28 -2.16 8.05 -9.69
N PHE A 29 -1.89 7.09 -8.81
CA PHE A 29 -1.64 5.71 -9.21
C PHE A 29 -2.94 5.04 -9.67
N LEU A 30 -2.86 4.26 -10.73
CA LEU A 30 -3.93 3.35 -11.13
C LEU A 30 -3.86 2.06 -10.30
N LEU A 31 -4.96 1.32 -10.23
CA LEU A 31 -4.96 0.00 -9.58
C LEU A 31 -3.93 -0.95 -10.21
N GLY A 32 -3.74 -0.88 -11.53
CA GLY A 32 -2.71 -1.65 -12.23
C GLY A 32 -1.28 -1.29 -11.81
N ASP A 33 -1.00 -0.03 -11.47
CA ASP A 33 0.32 0.37 -10.95
C ASP A 33 0.57 -0.25 -9.58
N ILE A 34 -0.46 -0.26 -8.73
CA ILE A 34 -0.41 -0.85 -7.39
C ILE A 34 -0.24 -2.37 -7.48
N GLU A 35 -1.03 -3.03 -8.33
CA GLU A 35 -0.93 -4.47 -8.55
C GLU A 35 0.48 -4.85 -9.04
N ALA A 36 1.00 -4.17 -10.07
CA ALA A 36 2.33 -4.42 -10.59
C ALA A 36 3.41 -4.21 -9.51
N ALA A 37 3.28 -3.15 -8.70
CA ALA A 37 4.22 -2.88 -7.61
C ALA A 37 4.17 -3.96 -6.52
N VAL A 38 2.98 -4.43 -6.13
CA VAL A 38 2.80 -5.52 -5.15
C VAL A 38 3.41 -6.82 -5.67
N ARG A 39 3.03 -7.24 -6.89
CA ARG A 39 3.52 -8.49 -7.50
C ARG A 39 5.05 -8.50 -7.61
N ALA A 40 5.64 -7.39 -8.02
CA ALA A 40 7.10 -7.26 -8.14
C ALA A 40 7.83 -7.09 -6.79
N SER A 41 7.10 -7.02 -5.67
CA SER A 41 7.65 -6.85 -4.32
C SER A 41 7.61 -8.12 -3.47
N TRP A 42 6.79 -9.09 -3.85
CA TRP A 42 6.75 -10.38 -3.18
C TRP A 42 8.07 -11.13 -3.31
N GLY A 43 8.40 -11.83 -2.23
CA GLY A 43 9.49 -12.80 -2.17
C GLY A 43 9.24 -13.76 -1.02
N ALA A 44 10.11 -14.76 -0.89
CA ALA A 44 10.09 -15.67 0.25
C ALA A 44 10.24 -14.93 1.59
N ASP A 45 10.87 -13.77 1.62
CA ASP A 45 11.06 -12.97 2.83
C ASP A 45 9.86 -12.10 3.21
N THR A 46 8.81 -12.06 2.38
CA THR A 46 7.54 -11.39 2.72
C THR A 46 6.43 -12.38 3.09
N THR A 47 6.66 -13.70 2.95
CA THR A 47 5.73 -14.73 3.44
C THR A 47 5.86 -14.94 4.95
N THR A 48 4.90 -15.63 5.59
CA THR A 48 5.09 -16.10 6.98
C THR A 48 6.43 -16.86 7.12
N PRO A 49 7.21 -16.65 8.20
CA PRO A 49 8.51 -17.31 8.40
C PRO A 49 8.51 -18.84 8.21
N ALA A 50 7.44 -19.51 8.64
CA ALA A 50 7.29 -20.96 8.48
C ALA A 50 7.06 -21.41 7.03
N HIS A 51 6.58 -20.50 6.16
CA HIS A 51 6.23 -20.80 4.76
C HIS A 51 7.28 -20.32 3.75
N ARG A 52 8.34 -19.61 4.18
CA ARG A 52 9.42 -19.17 3.28
C ARG A 52 10.03 -20.31 2.45
N PRO A 53 10.26 -21.54 3.00
CA PRO A 53 10.76 -22.67 2.21
C PRO A 53 9.82 -23.15 1.12
N HIS A 54 8.53 -22.81 1.19
CA HIS A 54 7.50 -23.21 0.21
C HIS A 54 7.23 -22.13 -0.83
N TRP A 55 7.85 -20.95 -0.72
CA TRP A 55 7.70 -19.90 -1.71
C TRP A 55 8.35 -20.31 -3.04
N SER A 56 7.66 -20.06 -4.14
CA SER A 56 8.13 -20.35 -5.50
C SER A 56 7.71 -19.23 -6.46
N PRO A 57 8.52 -18.91 -7.48
CA PRO A 57 8.10 -17.99 -8.55
C PRO A 57 6.87 -18.48 -9.32
N ASP A 58 6.54 -19.78 -9.29
CA ASP A 58 5.36 -20.33 -9.95
C ASP A 58 4.05 -20.01 -9.19
N ASN A 59 4.15 -19.75 -7.89
CA ASN A 59 3.03 -19.30 -7.05
C ASN A 59 3.52 -18.23 -6.05
N PRO A 60 3.81 -17.01 -6.52
CA PRO A 60 4.44 -15.99 -5.69
C PRO A 60 3.47 -15.40 -4.65
N ALA A 61 2.16 -15.59 -4.84
CA ALA A 61 1.10 -15.13 -3.95
C ALA A 61 0.92 -16.02 -2.71
N ARG A 62 1.46 -17.25 -2.71
CA ARG A 62 1.34 -18.20 -1.59
C ARG A 62 1.82 -17.57 -0.29
N ASP A 63 0.93 -17.58 0.70
CA ASP A 63 1.22 -17.09 2.05
C ASP A 63 1.54 -15.59 2.14
N GLN A 64 1.03 -14.80 1.19
CA GLN A 64 1.20 -13.34 1.14
C GLN A 64 -0.08 -12.57 1.54
N CYS A 65 -1.22 -13.23 1.75
CA CYS A 65 -2.53 -12.56 1.83
C CYS A 65 -2.63 -11.54 2.95
N GLY A 66 -2.24 -11.89 4.18
CA GLY A 66 -2.33 -10.99 5.32
C GLY A 66 -1.51 -9.71 5.13
N VAL A 67 -0.23 -9.84 4.76
CA VAL A 67 0.65 -8.67 4.56
C VAL A 67 0.21 -7.83 3.35
N THR A 68 -0.25 -8.47 2.27
CA THR A 68 -0.74 -7.79 1.07
C THR A 68 -2.01 -7.02 1.35
N ALA A 69 -3.00 -7.65 2.01
CA ALA A 69 -4.25 -7.00 2.38
C ALA A 69 -3.99 -5.74 3.24
N MET A 70 -3.02 -5.80 4.15
CA MET A 70 -2.66 -4.68 5.02
C MET A 70 -1.99 -3.53 4.26
N VAL A 71 -1.10 -3.84 3.31
CA VAL A 71 -0.50 -2.83 2.43
C VAL A 71 -1.56 -2.16 1.55
N LEU A 72 -2.46 -2.95 0.96
CA LEU A 72 -3.54 -2.40 0.14
C LEU A 72 -4.50 -1.54 0.97
N ASN A 73 -4.81 -1.95 2.21
CA ASN A 73 -5.63 -1.16 3.11
C ASN A 73 -5.00 0.20 3.44
N ASP A 74 -3.67 0.26 3.63
CA ASP A 74 -2.96 1.53 3.84
C ASP A 74 -3.00 2.45 2.60
N LEU A 75 -2.99 1.86 1.39
CA LEU A 75 -2.95 2.62 0.13
C LEU A 75 -4.33 3.08 -0.34
N LEU A 76 -5.36 2.26 -0.12
CA LEU A 76 -6.69 2.41 -0.70
C LEU A 76 -7.79 2.65 0.35
N GLY A 77 -7.49 2.41 1.63
CA GLY A 77 -8.50 2.34 2.68
C GLY A 77 -9.42 1.14 2.51
N GLY A 78 -10.67 1.32 2.93
CA GLY A 78 -11.69 0.27 2.86
C GLY A 78 -11.68 -0.69 4.04
N GLU A 79 -12.45 -1.75 3.90
CA GLU A 79 -12.63 -2.80 4.90
C GLU A 79 -11.61 -3.92 4.68
N LEU A 80 -10.97 -4.39 5.75
CA LEU A 80 -10.26 -5.66 5.72
C LEU A 80 -11.27 -6.78 5.89
N ILE A 81 -11.18 -7.77 5.02
CA ILE A 81 -12.04 -8.93 5.04
C ILE A 81 -11.20 -10.16 5.36
N ARG A 82 -11.73 -11.05 6.22
CA ARG A 82 -11.11 -12.33 6.54
C ARG A 82 -12.07 -13.49 6.31
N GLY A 83 -11.69 -14.43 5.46
CA GLY A 83 -12.40 -15.69 5.23
C GLY A 83 -11.64 -16.88 5.84
N VAL A 84 -12.34 -17.99 6.03
CA VAL A 84 -11.75 -19.25 6.48
C VAL A 84 -11.40 -20.10 5.26
N VAL A 85 -10.18 -20.62 5.22
CA VAL A 85 -9.74 -21.59 4.20
C VAL A 85 -10.00 -23.00 4.70
N ARG A 86 -10.60 -23.84 3.86
CA ARG A 86 -10.87 -25.25 4.16
C ARG A 86 -10.36 -26.18 3.07
N VAL A 87 -9.87 -27.34 3.49
CA VAL A 87 -9.60 -28.50 2.63
C VAL A 87 -10.39 -29.67 3.20
N ASP A 88 -11.17 -30.35 2.36
CA ASP A 88 -12.06 -31.45 2.78
C ASP A 88 -12.96 -31.10 3.98
N GLY A 89 -13.44 -29.85 4.03
CA GLY A 89 -14.30 -29.33 5.09
C GLY A 89 -13.57 -28.96 6.39
N VAL A 90 -12.27 -29.25 6.51
CA VAL A 90 -11.46 -28.92 7.68
C VAL A 90 -10.80 -27.56 7.49
N GLN A 91 -10.88 -26.69 8.51
CA GLN A 91 -10.20 -25.40 8.47
C GLN A 91 -8.68 -25.58 8.53
N THR A 92 -7.98 -25.00 7.56
CA THR A 92 -6.52 -25.04 7.44
C THR A 92 -5.85 -23.69 7.68
N ASP A 93 -6.50 -22.59 7.30
CA ASP A 93 -5.95 -21.24 7.47
C ASP A 93 -7.06 -20.15 7.43
N PHE A 94 -6.64 -18.88 7.45
CA PHE A 94 -7.43 -17.71 7.13
C PHE A 94 -6.90 -17.02 5.88
N HIS A 95 -7.81 -16.52 5.04
CA HIS A 95 -7.50 -15.69 3.88
C HIS A 95 -7.91 -14.24 4.13
N TRP A 96 -7.14 -13.29 3.61
CA TRP A 96 -7.38 -11.86 3.82
C TRP A 96 -7.40 -11.09 2.51
N TRP A 97 -8.38 -10.20 2.35
CA TRP A 97 -8.50 -9.29 1.20
C TRP A 97 -9.13 -7.96 1.62
N ASN A 98 -9.35 -7.05 0.67
CA ASN A 98 -10.01 -5.77 0.95
C ASN A 98 -11.35 -5.66 0.23
N ARG A 99 -12.27 -4.93 0.85
CA ARG A 99 -13.50 -4.46 0.21
C ARG A 99 -13.55 -2.94 0.26
N LEU A 100 -13.71 -2.33 -0.91
CA LEU A 100 -13.76 -0.89 -1.09
C LEU A 100 -15.22 -0.44 -1.31
N GLY A 101 -15.54 0.78 -0.87
CA GLY A 101 -16.74 1.55 -1.24
C GLY A 101 -17.98 0.71 -1.56
N ALA A 102 -18.45 0.80 -2.81
CA ALA A 102 -19.66 0.14 -3.32
C ALA A 102 -19.62 -1.41 -3.36
N GLY A 103 -18.84 -2.06 -2.48
CA GLY A 103 -18.70 -3.51 -2.39
C GLY A 103 -17.65 -4.09 -3.34
N VAL A 104 -16.74 -3.27 -3.88
CA VAL A 104 -15.70 -3.75 -4.81
C VAL A 104 -14.64 -4.49 -4.02
N GLU A 105 -14.49 -5.79 -4.25
CA GLU A 105 -13.47 -6.62 -3.61
C GLU A 105 -12.15 -6.60 -4.39
N ILE A 106 -11.04 -6.40 -3.67
CA ILE A 106 -9.68 -6.46 -4.19
C ILE A 106 -8.94 -7.56 -3.46
N ASP A 107 -8.67 -8.65 -4.17
CA ASP A 107 -7.89 -9.80 -3.71
C ASP A 107 -6.80 -10.12 -4.72
N LEU A 108 -5.62 -9.54 -4.51
CA LEU A 108 -4.44 -9.80 -5.36
C LEU A 108 -3.79 -11.16 -5.06
N THR A 109 -4.30 -11.92 -4.09
CA THR A 109 -3.69 -13.17 -3.63
C THR A 109 -4.65 -14.34 -3.79
N ARG A 110 -5.72 -14.19 -4.59
CA ARG A 110 -6.72 -15.23 -4.78
C ARG A 110 -6.14 -16.46 -5.47
N GLU A 111 -5.22 -16.24 -6.40
CA GLU A 111 -4.57 -17.28 -7.19
C GLU A 111 -3.64 -18.19 -6.38
N GLN A 112 -3.42 -17.91 -5.09
CA GLN A 112 -2.54 -18.73 -4.27
C GLN A 112 -3.09 -20.12 -3.94
N PHE A 113 -4.40 -20.28 -4.07
CA PHE A 113 -5.14 -21.46 -3.63
C PHE A 113 -5.26 -22.50 -4.74
N ALA A 114 -5.02 -23.75 -4.37
CA ALA A 114 -5.32 -24.90 -5.20
C ALA A 114 -6.85 -25.11 -5.30
N PRO A 115 -7.34 -25.88 -6.30
CA PRO A 115 -8.78 -26.12 -6.48
C PRO A 115 -9.50 -26.72 -5.25
N GLU A 116 -8.78 -27.49 -4.44
CA GLU A 116 -9.28 -28.11 -3.21
C GLU A 116 -9.34 -27.16 -2.00
N GLU A 117 -8.67 -26.00 -2.07
CA GLU A 117 -8.64 -24.99 -1.01
C GLU A 117 -9.81 -24.02 -1.18
N ILE A 118 -10.86 -24.22 -0.39
CA ILE A 118 -12.09 -23.43 -0.46
C ILE A 118 -12.06 -22.33 0.59
N VAL A 119 -12.08 -21.08 0.14
CA VAL A 119 -12.23 -19.91 0.99
C VAL A 119 -13.71 -19.58 1.16
N SER A 120 -14.15 -19.43 2.40
CA SER A 120 -15.52 -18.99 2.71
C SER A 120 -15.74 -17.52 2.34
N ASP A 121 -17.01 -17.10 2.42
CA ASP A 121 -17.31 -15.68 2.59
C ASP A 121 -16.55 -15.12 3.80
N GLY A 122 -16.28 -13.82 3.76
CA GLY A 122 -15.45 -13.16 4.76
C GLY A 122 -16.23 -12.28 5.73
N GLU A 123 -15.67 -12.14 6.92
CA GLU A 123 -16.11 -11.16 7.93
C GLU A 123 -15.25 -9.89 7.86
N VAL A 124 -15.85 -8.74 8.19
CA VAL A 124 -15.12 -7.48 8.30
C VAL A 124 -14.29 -7.49 9.58
N ILE A 125 -12.99 -7.28 9.42
CA ILE A 125 -12.05 -7.19 10.53
C ILE A 125 -11.58 -5.74 10.69
N PRO A 126 -11.69 -5.13 11.88
CA PRO A 126 -11.10 -3.82 12.14
C PRO A 126 -9.58 -3.84 11.93
N ARG A 127 -9.05 -2.82 11.24
CA ARG A 127 -7.60 -2.63 11.08
C ARG A 127 -6.96 -2.50 12.47
N PRO A 128 -6.06 -3.42 12.87
CA PRO A 128 -5.41 -3.29 14.17
C PRO A 128 -4.49 -2.08 14.17
N PRO A 129 -4.42 -1.31 15.28
CA PRO A 129 -3.53 -0.15 15.38
C PRO A 129 -2.05 -0.52 15.35
N HIS A 130 -1.73 -1.75 15.76
CA HIS A 130 -0.37 -2.28 15.79
C HIS A 130 -0.35 -3.73 15.29
N LEU A 131 0.67 -4.09 14.50
CA LEU A 131 0.87 -5.45 14.05
C LEU A 131 1.59 -6.28 15.12
N THR A 132 0.97 -7.36 15.56
CA THR A 132 1.60 -8.35 16.45
C THR A 132 2.21 -9.51 15.68
N ARG A 133 1.57 -9.92 14.58
CA ARG A 133 2.03 -10.97 13.66
C ARG A 133 2.55 -10.35 12.36
N LEU A 134 3.61 -10.92 11.79
CA LEU A 134 4.18 -10.55 10.47
C LEU A 134 4.54 -9.07 10.29
N ARG A 135 4.96 -8.39 11.38
CA ARG A 135 5.30 -6.97 11.33
C ARG A 135 6.44 -6.69 10.34
N GLU A 136 7.52 -7.45 10.46
CA GLU A 136 8.73 -7.28 9.65
C GLU A 136 8.44 -7.55 8.17
N GLU A 137 7.69 -8.61 7.87
CA GLU A 137 7.27 -8.96 6.51
C GLU A 137 6.37 -7.89 5.89
N TYR A 138 5.42 -7.36 6.66
CA TYR A 138 4.57 -6.25 6.22
C TYR A 138 5.40 -4.98 5.97
N GLU A 139 6.29 -4.61 6.88
CA GLU A 139 7.13 -3.41 6.75
C GLU A 139 8.04 -3.52 5.52
N LEU A 140 8.61 -4.70 5.27
CA LEU A 140 9.41 -5.00 4.10
C LEU A 140 8.58 -4.90 2.80
N LEU A 141 7.42 -5.56 2.74
CA LEU A 141 6.54 -5.51 1.57
C LEU A 141 6.11 -4.08 1.28
N ARG A 142 5.64 -3.36 2.31
CA ARG A 142 5.23 -1.96 2.22
C ARG A 142 6.35 -1.08 1.67
N SER A 143 7.56 -1.23 2.19
CA SER A 143 8.74 -0.47 1.74
C SER A 143 9.03 -0.72 0.25
N ARG A 144 9.01 -1.98 -0.20
CA ARG A 144 9.25 -2.36 -1.60
C ARG A 144 8.19 -1.80 -2.54
N VAL A 145 6.92 -1.86 -2.15
CA VAL A 145 5.78 -1.34 -2.91
C VAL A 145 5.88 0.16 -3.05
N LEU A 146 6.05 0.90 -1.94
CA LEU A 146 6.18 2.35 -1.97
C LEU A 146 7.39 2.82 -2.78
N THR A 147 8.51 2.09 -2.71
CA THR A 147 9.69 2.37 -3.52
C THR A 147 9.41 2.24 -5.01
N ARG A 148 8.64 1.21 -5.42
CA ARG A 148 8.27 1.01 -6.82
C ARG A 148 7.30 2.07 -7.32
N LEU A 149 6.29 2.39 -6.53
CA LEU A 149 5.33 3.47 -6.84
C LEU A 149 6.01 4.84 -6.93
N ALA A 150 7.09 5.08 -6.19
CA ALA A 150 7.82 6.34 -6.28
C ALA A 150 8.69 6.50 -7.56
N ARG A 151 8.94 5.42 -8.33
CA ARG A 151 9.73 5.50 -9.56
C ARG A 151 8.86 6.09 -10.69
N PRO A 152 9.40 6.99 -11.53
CA PRO A 152 8.74 7.38 -12.77
C PRO A 152 8.48 6.13 -13.62
N ALA A 153 7.29 6.02 -14.21
CA ALA A 153 7.05 5.05 -15.28
C ALA A 153 8.11 5.28 -16.37
N ALA A 154 8.82 4.22 -16.74
CA ALA A 154 9.84 4.24 -17.79
C ALA A 154 9.20 4.46 -19.16
#